data_AF-A0A966SRR9-F1
#
_entry.id   AF-A0A966SRR9-F1
#
_cell.length_a   1.000
_cell.length_b   1.000
_cell.length_c   1.000
_cell.angle_alpha   90.00
_cell.angle_beta   90.00
_cell.angle_gamma   90.00
#
_symmetry.space_group_name_H-M   'P 1'
#
loop_
_entity.id
_entity.type
_entity.pdbx_description
1 polymer ?
#
loop_
_entity_poly.entity_id
_entity_poly.type
_entity_poly.pdbx_seq_one_letter_code
_entity_poly.pdbx_strand_id
1 'polypeptide(L)'
;DRVAEIFVPVVFILAAVTFLLWWFLGPEPRIGHSLSSLIAVLIIACPCAMGLATPTAIIVATGEGAARGVLIRGGDALERAGLVTTVVLDKTGTLTTGHPAMTDLWIDPAYPGAGGPTARATILGLVAGAERQSEHPLGEAIVRAARAEGIDIPEPVHFSSVPGRGLEATVDDRKLVVGSAAHLASYGISVEALLSAAASISRRGRTAVFVGIDGQPAAVFGVADTLKPTSVAAVEAFRALGLDVWMLTGDSSATADAIAVEAGIATNRVISGVLPSGKADAIARLQAGGNVVAMVGDGVNDAPALARADLGVAIGTGTDVAIAASDITLVGGDLNGVVEAIRLSRQTVTVIKQNLFWAFAYNVILIPVAMGVMYPFTGTILNPGLAAGAMALSSVSVITNSLRLRRGTGPADLVVPARTRLLATVGALGIVIGGAGLGLGIQAAQSKAPATLEPVAIAVVAREGNFSPSSMRVTVGQPVKITFENRGSTTHDLTVLGGIRVSNLLVTDALADPAHVMGGTNPVRVAASPGKTGTMAFVPASAGVYPLICTEAGQKEAGMVAALTVVAQ
;
A
#
# COMPACT_ATOMS: atom_id res chain seq x y z
N ASP A 1 -9.92 -13.74 -5.74
CA ASP A 1 -10.97 -14.78 -5.93
C ASP A 1 -10.75 -15.66 -7.15
N ARG A 2 -10.86 -15.15 -8.39
CA ARG A 2 -10.67 -15.98 -9.61
C ARG A 2 -9.40 -16.83 -9.64
N VAL A 3 -8.28 -16.30 -9.13
CA VAL A 3 -7.02 -17.06 -9.04
C VAL A 3 -7.12 -18.20 -8.02
N ALA A 4 -7.73 -17.96 -6.85
CA ALA A 4 -7.87 -18.97 -5.80
C ALA A 4 -8.82 -20.11 -6.21
N GLU A 5 -9.88 -19.79 -6.96
CA GLU A 5 -10.84 -20.77 -7.51
C GLU A 5 -10.16 -21.84 -8.36
N ILE A 6 -9.13 -21.47 -9.12
CA ILE A 6 -8.37 -22.41 -9.96
C ILE A 6 -7.20 -23.02 -9.17
N PHE A 7 -6.49 -22.20 -8.40
CA PHE A 7 -5.25 -22.59 -7.72
C PHE A 7 -5.49 -23.62 -6.62
N VAL A 8 -6.55 -23.46 -5.81
CA VAL A 8 -6.82 -24.34 -4.67
C VAL A 8 -7.11 -25.78 -5.11
N PRO A 9 -8.02 -26.07 -6.07
CA PRO A 9 -8.23 -27.43 -6.56
C PRO A 9 -6.97 -28.07 -7.16
N VAL A 10 -6.20 -27.31 -7.94
CA VAL A 10 -4.94 -27.80 -8.54
C VAL A 10 -3.96 -28.25 -7.46
N VAL A 11 -3.81 -27.48 -6.39
CA VAL A 11 -2.94 -27.83 -5.26
C VAL A 11 -3.38 -29.13 -4.58
N PHE A 12 -4.68 -29.30 -4.33
CA PHE A 12 -5.20 -30.53 -3.72
C PHE A 12 -4.92 -31.77 -4.59
N ILE A 13 -5.09 -31.63 -5.91
CA ILE A 13 -4.76 -32.70 -6.85
C ILE A 13 -3.26 -33.01 -6.80
N LEU A 14 -2.39 -32.00 -6.83
CA LEU A 14 -0.94 -32.19 -6.76
C LEU A 14 -0.52 -32.83 -5.43
N ALA A 15 -1.13 -32.45 -4.31
CA ALA A 15 -0.87 -33.04 -3.00
C ALA A 15 -1.28 -34.52 -2.96
N ALA A 16 -2.46 -34.87 -3.51
CA ALA A 16 -2.91 -36.26 -3.60
C ALA A 16 -2.00 -37.10 -4.51
N VAL A 17 -1.63 -36.57 -5.68
CA VAL A 17 -0.67 -37.22 -6.61
C VAL A 17 0.67 -37.44 -5.92
N THR A 18 1.17 -36.44 -5.18
CA THR A 18 2.43 -36.55 -4.41
C THR A 18 2.35 -37.67 -3.39
N PHE A 19 1.27 -37.72 -2.61
CA PHE A 19 1.06 -38.78 -1.63
C PHE A 19 1.11 -40.17 -2.27
N LEU A 20 0.40 -40.36 -3.38
CA LEU A 20 0.37 -41.64 -4.10
C LEU A 20 1.74 -42.00 -4.68
N LEU A 21 2.46 -41.04 -5.28
CA LEU A 21 3.80 -41.28 -5.81
C LEU A 21 4.76 -41.75 -4.71
N TRP A 22 4.79 -41.07 -3.57
CA TRP A 22 5.64 -41.46 -2.44
C TRP A 22 5.18 -42.76 -1.75
N TRP A 23 3.88 -43.07 -1.79
CA TRP A 23 3.36 -44.33 -1.29
C TRP A 23 3.85 -45.53 -2.11
N PHE A 24 3.86 -45.42 -3.44
CA PHE A 24 4.23 -46.52 -4.32
C PHE A 24 5.73 -46.59 -4.64
N LEU A 25 6.40 -45.44 -4.81
CA LEU A 25 7.79 -45.34 -5.28
C LEU A 25 8.77 -44.92 -4.17
N GLY A 26 8.27 -44.49 -3.01
CA GLY A 26 9.10 -43.93 -1.95
C GLY A 26 9.94 -44.96 -1.18
N PRO A 27 11.03 -44.52 -0.53
CA PRO A 27 11.84 -45.34 0.38
C PRO A 27 11.07 -45.66 1.67
N GLU A 28 11.53 -46.65 2.42
CA GLU A 28 11.01 -46.90 3.76
C GLU A 28 11.52 -45.85 4.77
N PRO A 29 10.67 -45.34 5.67
CA PRO A 29 9.25 -45.66 5.87
C PRO A 29 8.32 -44.86 4.95
N ARG A 30 7.59 -45.57 4.06
CA ARG A 30 6.75 -44.97 3.00
C ARG A 30 5.63 -44.08 3.51
N ILE A 31 5.00 -44.47 4.62
CA ILE A 31 3.91 -43.70 5.25
C ILE A 31 4.43 -42.34 5.74
N GLY A 32 5.60 -42.32 6.38
CA GLY A 32 6.21 -41.10 6.89
C GLY A 32 6.53 -40.12 5.76
N HIS A 33 7.15 -40.61 4.69
CA HIS A 33 7.54 -39.79 3.54
C HIS A 33 6.35 -39.28 2.71
N SER A 34 5.35 -40.13 2.47
CA SER A 34 4.13 -39.74 1.75
C SER A 34 3.33 -38.68 2.52
N LEU A 35 3.14 -38.87 3.83
CA LEU A 35 2.43 -37.91 4.67
C LEU A 35 3.21 -36.60 4.82
N SER A 36 4.54 -36.64 5.03
CA SER A 36 5.34 -35.42 5.15
C SER A 36 5.33 -34.60 3.86
N SER A 37 5.43 -35.25 2.70
CA SER A 37 5.46 -34.58 1.40
C SER A 37 4.10 -34.00 1.03
N LEU A 38 3.00 -34.71 1.32
CA LEU A 38 1.64 -34.17 1.19
C LEU A 38 1.47 -32.91 2.04
N ILE A 39 1.86 -32.96 3.32
CA ILE A 39 1.76 -31.81 4.24
C ILE A 39 2.64 -30.65 3.73
N ALA A 40 3.85 -30.94 3.26
CA ALA A 40 4.77 -29.93 2.72
C ALA A 40 4.18 -29.22 1.49
N VAL A 41 3.55 -29.95 0.56
CA VAL A 41 2.88 -29.37 -0.61
C VAL A 41 1.72 -28.46 -0.19
N LEU A 42 0.88 -28.91 0.74
CA LEU A 42 -0.24 -28.10 1.24
C LEU A 42 0.23 -26.83 1.97
N ILE A 43 1.27 -26.93 2.80
CA ILE A 43 1.86 -25.77 3.50
C ILE A 43 2.47 -24.79 2.50
N ILE A 44 3.26 -25.27 1.54
CA ILE A 44 3.90 -24.39 0.55
C ILE A 44 2.90 -23.76 -0.37
N ALA A 45 1.79 -24.42 -0.68
CA ALA A 45 0.81 -23.84 -1.56
C ALA A 45 0.07 -22.66 -0.92
N CYS A 46 -0.01 -22.57 0.41
CA CYS A 46 -0.71 -21.50 1.09
C CYS A 46 -0.03 -20.13 0.83
N PRO A 47 -0.67 -19.21 0.08
CA PRO A 47 -0.03 -17.96 -0.30
C PRO A 47 -0.27 -16.91 0.79
N CYS A 48 0.46 -17.01 1.91
CA CYS A 48 0.31 -16.13 3.08
C CYS A 48 0.41 -14.63 2.73
N ALA A 49 1.24 -14.29 1.74
CA ALA A 49 1.45 -12.91 1.31
C ALA A 49 0.29 -12.35 0.44
N MET A 50 -0.59 -13.20 -0.10
CA MET A 50 -1.69 -12.75 -0.95
C MET A 50 -2.64 -11.82 -0.20
N GLY A 51 -2.97 -12.17 1.05
CA GLY A 51 -3.85 -11.35 1.89
C GLY A 51 -3.27 -9.98 2.24
N LEU A 52 -1.95 -9.80 2.15
CA LEU A 52 -1.26 -8.53 2.39
C LEU A 52 -0.98 -7.74 1.10
N ALA A 53 -0.90 -8.43 -0.05
CA ALA A 53 -0.48 -7.86 -1.33
C ALA A 53 -1.22 -6.59 -1.73
N THR A 54 -2.55 -6.63 -1.65
CA THR A 54 -3.42 -5.51 -2.01
C THR A 54 -3.58 -4.49 -0.86
N PRO A 55 -3.94 -4.90 0.37
CA PRO A 55 -4.17 -3.93 1.45
C PRO A 55 -2.93 -3.12 1.81
N THR A 56 -1.73 -3.72 1.82
CA THR A 56 -0.50 -2.99 2.13
C THR A 56 -0.18 -1.93 1.06
N ALA A 57 -0.34 -2.25 -0.22
CA ALA A 57 -0.11 -1.30 -1.30
C ALA A 57 -1.12 -0.14 -1.24
N ILE A 58 -2.40 -0.43 -0.98
CA ILE A 58 -3.44 0.58 -0.84
C ILE A 58 -3.17 1.49 0.36
N ILE A 59 -2.85 0.95 1.55
CA ILE A 59 -2.57 1.75 2.75
C ILE A 59 -1.39 2.69 2.53
N VAL A 60 -0.31 2.21 1.90
CA VAL A 60 0.86 3.06 1.60
C VAL A 60 0.49 4.14 0.58
N ALA A 61 -0.26 3.79 -0.47
CA ALA A 61 -0.69 4.75 -1.48
C ALA A 61 -1.64 5.82 -0.92
N THR A 62 -2.67 5.43 -0.16
CA THR A 62 -3.59 6.41 0.43
C THR A 62 -2.90 7.31 1.44
N GLY A 63 -1.95 6.78 2.22
CA GLY A 63 -1.10 7.58 3.10
C GLY A 63 -0.22 8.57 2.35
N GLU A 64 0.40 8.15 1.25
CA GLU A 64 1.21 9.02 0.39
C GLU A 64 0.37 10.10 -0.31
N GLY A 65 -0.81 9.72 -0.81
CA GLY A 65 -1.78 10.65 -1.38
C GLY A 65 -2.20 11.71 -0.36
N ALA A 66 -2.55 11.29 0.86
CA ALA A 66 -2.93 12.20 1.93
C ALA A 66 -1.82 13.18 2.31
N ALA A 67 -0.56 12.73 2.33
CA ALA A 67 0.60 13.60 2.55
C ALA A 67 0.79 14.67 1.45
N ARG A 68 0.27 14.41 0.25
CA ARG A 68 0.26 15.34 -0.90
C ARG A 68 -1.06 16.10 -1.04
N GLY A 69 -1.97 16.02 -0.06
CA GLY A 69 -3.26 16.69 -0.09
C GLY A 69 -4.32 16.01 -0.98
N VAL A 70 -4.12 14.75 -1.35
CA VAL A 70 -5.07 13.92 -2.12
C VAL A 70 -5.69 12.88 -1.18
N LEU A 71 -6.91 13.14 -0.72
CA LEU A 71 -7.63 12.24 0.18
C LEU A 71 -8.45 11.25 -0.63
N ILE A 72 -8.14 9.95 -0.53
CA ILE A 72 -8.78 8.90 -1.32
C ILE A 72 -9.65 8.05 -0.42
N ARG A 73 -10.94 7.94 -0.74
CA ARG A 73 -11.91 7.19 0.06
C ARG A 73 -11.92 5.72 -0.34
N GLY A 74 -11.05 4.94 0.32
CA GLY A 74 -11.00 3.48 0.17
C GLY A 74 -10.20 2.99 -1.04
N GLY A 75 -10.06 1.67 -1.14
CA GLY A 75 -9.27 1.00 -2.17
C GLY A 75 -9.88 1.07 -3.57
N ASP A 76 -11.20 0.95 -3.66
CA ASP A 76 -11.91 0.90 -4.95
C ASP A 76 -11.82 2.23 -5.70
N ALA A 77 -11.86 3.36 -4.98
CA ALA A 77 -11.63 4.69 -5.55
C ALA A 77 -10.21 4.82 -6.12
N LEU A 78 -9.21 4.34 -5.37
CA LEU A 78 -7.83 4.31 -5.84
C LEU A 78 -7.72 3.46 -7.10
N GLU A 79 -8.25 2.24 -7.13
CA GLU A 79 -8.14 1.36 -8.30
C GLU A 79 -8.87 1.94 -9.53
N ARG A 80 -10.09 2.49 -9.35
CA ARG A 80 -10.85 3.13 -10.43
C ARG A 80 -10.13 4.33 -11.02
N ALA A 81 -9.42 5.13 -10.22
CA ALA A 81 -8.68 6.29 -10.71
C ALA A 81 -7.65 5.94 -11.80
N GLY A 82 -7.07 4.75 -11.76
CA GLY A 82 -6.09 4.29 -12.74
C GLY A 82 -6.69 3.83 -14.05
N LEU A 83 -7.99 3.52 -14.04
CA LEU A 83 -8.79 3.09 -15.19
C LEU A 83 -9.45 4.25 -15.93
N VAL A 84 -9.42 5.45 -15.36
CA VAL A 84 -9.99 6.66 -15.98
C VAL A 84 -9.39 6.88 -17.37
N THR A 85 -10.27 7.18 -18.31
CA THR A 85 -9.96 7.47 -19.72
C THR A 85 -10.33 8.90 -20.11
N THR A 86 -11.37 9.43 -19.49
CA THR A 86 -11.92 10.76 -19.76
C THR A 86 -12.03 11.54 -18.46
N VAL A 87 -11.58 12.79 -18.46
CA VAL A 87 -11.71 13.72 -17.33
C VAL A 87 -12.63 14.86 -17.77
N VAL A 88 -13.71 15.07 -17.02
CA VAL A 88 -14.65 16.17 -17.19
C VAL A 88 -14.41 17.18 -16.09
N LEU A 89 -14.02 18.39 -16.47
CA LEU A 89 -13.71 19.47 -15.56
C LEU A 89 -14.89 20.44 -15.52
N ASP A 90 -15.42 20.72 -14.33
CA ASP A 90 -16.28 21.89 -14.18
C ASP A 90 -15.49 23.18 -14.47
N LYS A 91 -16.20 24.20 -14.97
CA LYS A 91 -15.58 25.49 -15.24
C LYS A 91 -15.37 26.29 -13.96
N THR A 92 -16.46 26.66 -13.29
CA THR A 92 -16.46 27.66 -12.21
C THR A 92 -15.81 27.06 -10.97
N GLY A 93 -14.79 27.72 -10.41
CA GLY A 93 -14.12 27.30 -9.17
C GLY A 93 -13.26 26.03 -9.27
N THR A 94 -13.38 25.29 -10.37
CA THR A 94 -12.52 24.15 -10.72
C THR A 94 -11.39 24.56 -11.66
N LEU A 95 -11.68 24.85 -12.93
CA LEU A 95 -10.72 25.41 -13.90
C LEU A 95 -10.41 26.88 -13.61
N THR A 96 -11.42 27.62 -13.17
CA THR A 96 -11.31 29.03 -12.84
C THR A 96 -11.21 29.23 -11.33
N THR A 97 -10.89 30.46 -10.92
CA THR A 97 -10.75 30.80 -9.50
C THR A 97 -12.09 30.75 -8.73
N GLY A 98 -13.22 30.80 -9.43
CA GLY A 98 -14.56 30.85 -8.81
C GLY A 98 -14.94 32.25 -8.33
N HIS A 99 -14.06 33.23 -8.50
CA HIS A 99 -14.26 34.61 -8.11
C HIS A 99 -14.06 35.53 -9.31
N PRO A 100 -15.09 36.31 -9.71
CA PRO A 100 -14.93 37.26 -10.80
C PRO A 100 -13.83 38.27 -10.48
N ALA A 101 -13.06 38.63 -11.51
CA ALA A 101 -12.03 39.65 -11.49
C ALA A 101 -12.25 40.63 -12.64
N MET A 102 -11.95 41.90 -12.41
CA MET A 102 -11.89 42.89 -13.48
C MET A 102 -10.67 42.61 -14.36
N THR A 103 -10.89 42.45 -15.66
CA THR A 103 -9.88 42.06 -16.65
C THR A 103 -9.64 43.15 -17.70
N ASP A 104 -10.66 43.94 -18.02
CA ASP A 104 -10.54 45.05 -18.97
C ASP A 104 -11.18 46.32 -18.40
N LEU A 105 -10.61 47.45 -18.81
CA LEU A 105 -11.29 48.74 -18.81
C LEU A 105 -11.08 49.36 -20.18
N TRP A 106 -12.17 49.60 -20.88
CA TRP A 106 -12.17 50.42 -22.08
C TRP A 106 -12.91 51.72 -21.77
N ILE A 107 -12.28 52.85 -22.06
CA ILE A 107 -12.83 54.19 -21.84
C ILE A 107 -13.16 54.76 -23.21
N ASP A 108 -14.34 55.36 -23.36
CA ASP A 108 -14.72 56.04 -24.59
C ASP A 108 -13.77 57.22 -24.85
N PRO A 109 -13.04 57.26 -25.98
CA PRO A 109 -12.15 58.37 -26.30
C PRO A 109 -12.86 59.73 -26.36
N ALA A 110 -14.17 59.74 -26.61
CA ALA A 110 -14.97 60.97 -26.63
C ALA A 110 -15.36 61.47 -25.23
N TYR A 111 -15.18 60.65 -24.18
CA TYR A 111 -15.55 61.02 -22.82
C TYR A 111 -14.59 62.09 -22.24
N PRO A 112 -15.09 63.17 -21.61
CA PRO A 112 -14.25 64.20 -21.01
C PRO A 112 -13.28 63.63 -19.97
N GLY A 113 -11.97 63.74 -20.26
CA GLY A 113 -10.92 63.22 -19.40
C GLY A 113 -10.39 61.82 -19.78
N ALA A 114 -10.85 61.23 -20.89
CA ALA A 114 -10.43 59.90 -21.34
C ALA A 114 -8.95 59.79 -21.77
N GLY A 115 -8.31 60.88 -22.20
CA GLY A 115 -6.95 60.88 -22.77
C GLY A 115 -5.81 61.11 -21.79
N GLY A 116 -6.09 61.36 -20.51
CA GLY A 116 -5.08 61.68 -19.50
C GLY A 116 -4.47 60.43 -18.83
N PRO A 117 -3.26 60.54 -18.24
CA PRO A 117 -2.62 59.42 -17.51
C PRO A 117 -3.43 58.97 -16.28
N THR A 118 -4.30 59.83 -15.76
CA THR A 118 -5.17 59.55 -14.61
C THR A 118 -6.56 59.05 -14.99
N ALA A 119 -6.91 59.00 -16.28
CA ALA A 119 -8.26 58.67 -16.76
C ALA A 119 -8.76 57.31 -16.21
N ARG A 120 -7.89 56.31 -16.25
CA ARG A 120 -8.13 54.99 -15.67
C ARG A 120 -8.47 55.09 -14.17
N ALA A 121 -7.60 55.73 -13.40
CA ALA A 121 -7.75 55.81 -11.95
C ALA A 121 -9.02 56.56 -11.56
N THR A 122 -9.34 57.66 -12.25
CA THR A 122 -10.56 58.44 -12.01
C THR A 122 -11.82 57.64 -12.30
N ILE A 123 -11.93 57.01 -13.48
CA ILE A 123 -13.13 56.25 -13.85
C ILE A 123 -13.27 55.00 -12.98
N LEU A 124 -12.19 54.28 -12.74
CA LEU A 124 -12.20 53.10 -11.87
C LEU A 124 -12.57 53.48 -10.42
N GLY A 125 -12.04 54.58 -9.88
CA GLY A 125 -12.39 55.07 -8.55
C GLY A 125 -13.86 55.43 -8.40
N LEU A 126 -14.43 56.17 -9.36
CA LEU A 126 -15.85 56.54 -9.34
C LEU A 126 -16.77 55.32 -9.44
N VAL A 127 -16.47 54.38 -10.35
CA VAL A 127 -17.28 53.16 -10.53
C VAL A 127 -17.14 52.23 -9.32
N ALA A 128 -15.94 52.09 -8.76
CA ALA A 128 -15.74 51.35 -7.52
C ALA A 128 -16.47 52.00 -6.33
N GLY A 129 -16.56 53.32 -6.27
CA GLY A 129 -17.37 54.03 -5.29
C GLY A 129 -18.86 53.68 -5.43
N ALA A 130 -19.37 53.67 -6.66
CA ALA A 130 -20.75 53.31 -6.96
C ALA A 130 -21.08 51.84 -6.62
N GLU A 131 -20.15 50.92 -6.91
CA GLU A 131 -20.30 49.47 -6.63
C GLU A 131 -19.99 49.10 -5.17
N ARG A 132 -19.52 50.05 -4.34
CA ARG A 132 -19.10 49.77 -2.95
C ARG A 132 -20.23 49.22 -2.07
N GLN A 133 -21.47 49.62 -2.33
CA GLN A 133 -22.67 49.16 -1.62
C GLN A 133 -23.38 47.99 -2.33
N SER A 134 -22.83 47.53 -3.47
CA SER A 134 -23.38 46.42 -4.25
C SER A 134 -22.91 45.08 -3.69
N GLU A 135 -23.85 44.17 -3.43
CA GLU A 135 -23.55 42.77 -3.04
C GLU A 135 -23.30 41.87 -4.27
N HIS A 136 -23.33 42.45 -5.48
CA HIS A 136 -23.18 41.66 -6.70
C HIS A 136 -21.71 41.26 -6.94
N PRO A 137 -21.40 39.98 -7.24
CA PRO A 137 -20.03 39.51 -7.43
C PRO A 137 -19.22 40.27 -8.49
N LEU A 138 -19.89 40.79 -9.53
CA LEU A 138 -19.25 41.62 -10.56
C LEU A 138 -18.84 43.00 -10.05
N GLY A 139 -19.66 43.61 -9.18
CA GLY A 139 -19.35 44.90 -8.56
C GLY A 139 -18.19 44.78 -7.59
N GLU A 140 -18.23 43.75 -6.75
CA GLU A 140 -17.14 43.43 -5.83
C GLU A 140 -15.79 43.25 -6.56
N ALA A 141 -15.80 42.63 -7.75
CA ALA A 141 -14.61 42.47 -8.58
C ALA A 141 -14.00 43.81 -9.02
N ILE A 142 -14.82 44.80 -9.35
CA ILE A 142 -14.37 46.16 -9.73
C ILE A 142 -13.83 46.89 -8.50
N VAL A 143 -14.53 46.82 -7.37
CA VAL A 143 -14.08 47.41 -6.09
C VAL A 143 -12.72 46.82 -5.67
N ARG A 144 -12.56 45.50 -5.78
CA ARG A 144 -11.31 44.80 -5.45
C ARG A 144 -10.16 45.25 -6.34
N ALA A 145 -10.41 45.43 -7.65
CA ALA A 145 -9.41 45.92 -8.59
C ALA A 145 -8.96 47.36 -8.25
N ALA A 146 -9.88 48.26 -7.94
CA ALA A 146 -9.54 49.62 -7.50
C ALA A 146 -8.68 49.62 -6.23
N ARG A 147 -9.03 48.79 -5.23
CA ARG A 147 -8.23 48.63 -4.00
C ARG A 147 -6.83 48.08 -4.28
N ALA A 148 -6.72 47.09 -5.17
CA ALA A 148 -5.44 46.49 -5.52
C ALA A 148 -4.52 47.47 -6.27
N GLU A 149 -5.09 48.40 -7.06
CA GLU A 149 -4.36 49.48 -7.72
C GLU A 149 -4.06 50.67 -6.79
N GLY A 150 -4.48 50.63 -5.51
CA GLY A 150 -4.27 51.72 -4.55
C GLY A 150 -5.05 52.99 -4.88
N ILE A 151 -6.14 52.87 -5.64
CA ILE A 151 -6.99 53.99 -6.05
C ILE A 151 -7.92 54.35 -4.90
N ASP A 152 -8.13 55.66 -4.70
CA ASP A 152 -9.09 56.15 -3.71
C ASP A 152 -10.53 55.81 -4.14
N ILE A 153 -11.32 55.32 -3.19
CA ILE A 153 -12.68 54.83 -3.44
C ILE A 153 -13.66 55.70 -2.64
N PRO A 154 -14.19 56.77 -3.26
CA PRO A 154 -15.12 57.69 -2.61
C PRO A 154 -16.41 56.97 -2.18
N GLU A 155 -17.04 57.49 -1.12
CA GLU A 155 -18.30 56.96 -0.61
C GLU A 155 -19.47 57.52 -1.42
N PRO A 156 -20.41 56.67 -1.89
CA PRO A 156 -21.56 57.15 -2.64
C PRO A 156 -22.53 57.91 -1.73
N VAL A 157 -22.94 59.12 -2.16
CA VAL A 157 -23.95 59.95 -1.47
C VAL A 157 -25.36 59.42 -1.71
N HIS A 158 -25.59 58.85 -2.90
CA HIS A 158 -26.85 58.19 -3.27
C HIS A 158 -26.54 56.86 -3.95
N PHE A 159 -27.35 55.85 -3.67
CA PHE A 159 -27.22 54.50 -4.25
C PHE A 159 -28.61 53.89 -4.44
N SER A 160 -28.84 53.32 -5.62
CA SER A 160 -30.06 52.59 -5.96
C SER A 160 -29.70 51.43 -6.89
N SER A 161 -30.05 50.20 -6.49
CA SER A 161 -29.81 49.01 -7.30
C SER A 161 -31.11 48.50 -7.91
N VAL A 162 -31.07 48.15 -9.21
CA VAL A 162 -32.18 47.54 -9.94
C VAL A 162 -31.80 46.09 -10.28
N PRO A 163 -32.34 45.11 -9.54
CA PRO A 163 -32.00 43.70 -9.73
C PRO A 163 -32.12 43.25 -11.19
N GLY A 164 -31.07 42.58 -11.67
CA GLY A 164 -31.00 42.05 -13.04
C GLY A 164 -30.77 43.10 -14.13
N ARG A 165 -30.57 44.39 -13.79
CA ARG A 165 -30.30 45.44 -14.78
C ARG A 165 -29.01 46.21 -14.52
N GLY A 166 -28.80 46.68 -13.30
CA GLY A 166 -27.67 47.55 -12.94
C GLY A 166 -27.94 48.36 -11.68
N LEU A 167 -27.15 49.42 -11.49
CA LEU A 167 -27.26 50.37 -10.39
C LEU A 167 -27.10 51.81 -10.87
N GLU A 168 -27.59 52.73 -10.05
CA GLU A 168 -27.43 54.17 -10.15
C GLU A 168 -26.83 54.69 -8.84
N ALA A 169 -25.83 55.55 -8.93
CA ALA A 169 -25.20 56.14 -7.75
C ALA A 169 -24.73 57.56 -8.00
N THR A 170 -24.57 58.34 -6.94
CA THR A 170 -23.91 59.65 -6.99
C THR A 170 -22.62 59.59 -6.19
N VAL A 171 -21.49 59.83 -6.86
CA VAL A 171 -20.14 59.73 -6.29
C VAL A 171 -19.36 60.98 -6.72
N ASP A 172 -18.75 61.69 -5.77
CA ASP A 172 -18.05 62.98 -6.01
C ASP A 172 -18.87 63.97 -6.87
N ASP A 173 -20.15 64.17 -6.50
CA ASP A 173 -21.13 65.01 -7.20
C ASP A 173 -21.41 64.62 -8.67
N ARG A 174 -20.95 63.46 -9.12
CA ARG A 174 -21.25 62.91 -10.44
C ARG A 174 -22.31 61.83 -10.37
N LYS A 175 -23.16 61.78 -11.39
CA LYS A 175 -24.23 60.79 -11.50
C LYS A 175 -23.76 59.61 -12.34
N LEU A 176 -23.68 58.42 -11.75
CA LEU A 176 -23.27 57.18 -12.40
C LEU A 176 -24.46 56.27 -12.65
N VAL A 177 -24.47 55.64 -13.83
CA VAL A 177 -25.36 54.53 -14.18
C VAL A 177 -24.48 53.38 -14.66
N VAL A 178 -24.52 52.24 -13.97
CA VAL A 178 -23.66 51.07 -14.22
C VAL A 178 -24.53 49.85 -14.46
N GLY A 179 -24.31 49.09 -15.54
CA GLY A 179 -25.07 47.85 -15.76
C GLY A 179 -25.12 47.39 -17.21
N SER A 180 -26.25 46.80 -17.59
CA SER A 180 -26.49 46.34 -18.96
C SER A 180 -26.71 47.51 -19.94
N ALA A 181 -26.52 47.27 -21.24
CA ALA A 181 -26.82 48.26 -22.28
C ALA A 181 -28.27 48.78 -22.21
N ALA A 182 -29.22 47.89 -21.91
CA ALA A 182 -30.63 48.26 -21.74
C ALA A 182 -30.86 49.17 -20.52
N HIS A 183 -30.06 48.99 -19.45
CA HIS A 183 -30.15 49.84 -18.27
C HIS A 183 -29.71 51.26 -18.59
N LEU A 184 -28.56 51.46 -19.22
CA LEU A 184 -28.09 52.78 -19.63
C LEU A 184 -29.07 53.48 -20.59
N ALA A 185 -29.61 52.73 -21.56
CA ALA A 185 -30.60 53.25 -22.49
C ALA A 185 -31.89 53.73 -21.78
N SER A 186 -32.30 53.08 -20.67
CA SER A 186 -33.46 53.50 -19.89
C SER A 186 -33.29 54.86 -19.19
N TYR A 187 -32.04 55.29 -18.99
CA TYR A 187 -31.68 56.62 -18.48
C TYR A 187 -31.37 57.63 -19.60
N GLY A 188 -31.65 57.28 -20.86
CA GLY A 188 -31.40 58.15 -22.02
C GLY A 188 -29.94 58.23 -22.45
N ILE A 189 -29.06 57.36 -21.94
CA ILE A 189 -27.64 57.34 -22.29
C ILE A 189 -27.45 56.49 -23.54
N SER A 190 -26.93 57.09 -24.62
CA SER A 190 -26.64 56.34 -25.86
C SER A 190 -25.47 55.37 -25.64
N VAL A 191 -25.70 54.09 -25.94
CA VAL A 191 -24.69 53.02 -25.80
C VAL A 191 -23.90 52.75 -27.08
N GLU A 192 -24.23 53.41 -28.20
CA GLU A 192 -23.71 53.10 -29.53
C GLU A 192 -22.17 53.13 -29.59
N ALA A 193 -21.57 54.14 -28.95
CA ALA A 193 -20.11 54.28 -28.84
C ALA A 193 -19.45 53.13 -28.05
N LEU A 194 -20.19 52.52 -27.13
CA LEU A 194 -19.69 51.46 -26.24
C LEU A 194 -19.86 50.05 -26.84
N LEU A 195 -20.76 49.86 -27.81
CA LEU A 195 -21.14 48.54 -28.32
C LEU A 195 -19.97 47.76 -28.94
N SER A 196 -19.10 48.42 -29.70
CA SER A 196 -17.95 47.76 -30.34
C SER A 196 -16.96 47.22 -29.30
N ALA A 197 -16.65 48.03 -28.27
CA ALA A 197 -15.78 47.64 -27.18
C ALA A 197 -16.39 46.51 -26.34
N ALA A 198 -17.67 46.63 -26.00
CA ALA A 198 -18.41 45.59 -25.29
C ALA A 198 -18.43 44.27 -26.08
N ALA A 199 -18.70 44.31 -27.39
CA ALA A 199 -18.66 43.12 -28.24
C ALA A 199 -17.25 42.49 -28.27
N SER A 200 -16.18 43.30 -28.26
CA SER A 200 -14.79 42.80 -28.18
C SER A 200 -14.48 42.14 -26.84
N ILE A 201 -14.96 42.71 -25.74
CA ILE A 201 -14.87 42.13 -24.40
C ILE A 201 -15.65 40.81 -24.33
N SER A 202 -16.89 40.79 -24.80
CA SER A 202 -17.75 39.60 -24.76
C SER A 202 -17.27 38.46 -25.65
N ARG A 203 -16.67 38.74 -26.81
CA ARG A 203 -16.04 37.69 -27.66
C ARG A 203 -14.89 36.96 -26.95
N ARG A 204 -14.28 37.57 -25.94
CA ARG A 204 -13.24 36.95 -25.11
C ARG A 204 -13.82 36.19 -23.91
N GLY A 205 -15.12 35.93 -23.89
CA GLY A 205 -15.82 35.22 -22.82
C GLY A 205 -16.02 36.06 -21.55
N ARG A 206 -15.93 37.39 -21.65
CA ARG A 206 -15.99 38.30 -20.50
C ARG A 206 -17.35 39.00 -20.44
N THR A 207 -17.86 39.21 -19.23
CA THR A 207 -19.08 39.99 -19.03
C THR A 207 -18.76 41.47 -19.19
N ALA A 208 -19.40 42.12 -20.17
CA ALA A 208 -19.26 43.55 -20.40
C ALA A 208 -20.25 44.31 -19.52
N VAL A 209 -19.73 45.17 -18.64
CA VAL A 209 -20.50 46.08 -17.78
C VAL A 209 -20.35 47.49 -18.34
N PHE A 210 -21.47 48.11 -18.72
CA PHE A 210 -21.50 49.44 -19.32
C PHE A 210 -21.59 50.50 -18.23
N VAL A 211 -20.93 51.63 -18.45
CA VAL A 211 -20.89 52.75 -17.50
C VAL A 211 -21.22 54.05 -18.22
N GLY A 212 -22.22 54.75 -17.70
CA GLY A 212 -22.53 56.13 -18.03
C GLY A 212 -22.23 57.05 -16.85
N ILE A 213 -21.68 58.24 -17.13
CA ILE A 213 -21.39 59.27 -16.13
C ILE A 213 -21.98 60.59 -16.63
N ASP A 214 -22.75 61.27 -15.77
CA ASP A 214 -23.40 62.56 -16.05
C ASP A 214 -24.24 62.56 -17.34
N GLY A 215 -24.90 61.43 -17.62
CA GLY A 215 -25.74 61.23 -18.81
C GLY A 215 -24.98 60.91 -20.11
N GLN A 216 -23.66 60.76 -20.04
CA GLN A 216 -22.81 60.43 -21.20
C GLN A 216 -22.26 59.00 -21.11
N PRO A 217 -22.10 58.28 -22.23
CA PRO A 217 -21.36 57.02 -22.24
C PRO A 217 -19.90 57.27 -21.86
N ALA A 218 -19.38 56.52 -20.88
CA ALA A 218 -18.05 56.75 -20.34
C ALA A 218 -17.10 55.57 -20.56
N ALA A 219 -17.52 54.36 -20.21
CA ALA A 219 -16.63 53.20 -20.22
C ALA A 219 -17.37 51.86 -20.33
N VAL A 220 -16.60 50.81 -20.65
CA VAL A 220 -17.01 49.41 -20.54
C VAL A 220 -15.97 48.66 -19.73
N PHE A 221 -16.43 47.98 -18.68
CA PHE A 221 -15.62 47.11 -17.85
C PHE A 221 -15.79 45.67 -18.32
N GLY A 222 -14.68 44.93 -18.42
CA GLY A 222 -14.69 43.49 -18.65
C GLY A 222 -14.47 42.77 -17.34
N VAL A 223 -15.44 41.96 -16.92
CA VAL A 223 -15.34 41.15 -15.70
C VAL A 223 -15.48 39.68 -16.08
N ALA A 224 -14.57 38.84 -15.60
CA ALA A 224 -14.59 37.41 -15.88
C ALA A 224 -14.04 36.62 -14.71
N ASP A 225 -14.46 35.36 -14.62
CA ASP A 225 -13.81 34.39 -13.74
C ASP A 225 -12.59 33.82 -14.48
N THR A 226 -11.40 34.16 -14.00
CA THR A 226 -10.15 33.83 -14.70
C THR A 226 -9.69 32.42 -14.37
N LEU A 227 -8.93 31.80 -15.27
CA LEU A 227 -8.31 30.52 -15.01
C LEU A 227 -7.38 30.58 -13.79
N LYS A 228 -7.29 29.48 -13.05
CA LYS A 228 -6.23 29.33 -12.05
C LYS A 228 -4.88 29.29 -12.78
N PRO A 229 -3.80 29.82 -12.18
CA PRO A 229 -2.48 29.81 -12.81
C PRO A 229 -1.97 28.41 -13.19
N THR A 230 -2.43 27.38 -12.50
CA THR A 230 -2.03 25.98 -12.73
C THR A 230 -2.93 25.21 -13.70
N SER A 231 -4.08 25.76 -14.11
CA SER A 231 -5.09 25.04 -14.89
C SER A 231 -4.58 24.59 -16.26
N VAL A 232 -3.86 25.45 -16.98
CA VAL A 232 -3.30 25.13 -18.31
C VAL A 232 -2.30 23.98 -18.19
N ALA A 233 -1.38 24.06 -17.23
CA ALA A 233 -0.40 23.00 -16.97
C ALA A 233 -1.06 21.67 -16.56
N ALA A 234 -2.15 21.73 -15.78
CA ALA A 234 -2.90 20.53 -15.41
C ALA A 234 -3.60 19.88 -16.62
N VAL A 235 -4.21 20.67 -17.51
CA VAL A 235 -4.81 20.17 -18.77
C VAL A 235 -3.77 19.51 -19.66
N GLU A 236 -2.59 20.11 -19.80
CA GLU A 236 -1.47 19.49 -20.50
C GLU A 236 -1.01 18.18 -19.85
N ALA A 237 -0.93 18.14 -18.52
CA ALA A 237 -0.54 16.95 -17.78
C ALA A 237 -1.57 15.80 -17.92
N PHE A 238 -2.87 16.09 -17.92
CA PHE A 238 -3.91 15.10 -18.22
C PHE A 238 -3.73 14.51 -19.62
N ARG A 239 -3.45 15.35 -20.62
CA ARG A 239 -3.20 14.89 -21.99
C ARG A 239 -1.94 14.06 -22.10
N ALA A 240 -0.87 14.43 -21.39
CA ALA A 240 0.35 13.65 -21.31
C ALA A 240 0.12 12.26 -20.68
N LEU A 241 -0.89 12.11 -19.82
CA LEU A 241 -1.35 10.82 -19.30
C LEU A 241 -2.23 10.02 -20.27
N GLY A 242 -2.51 10.57 -21.46
CA GLY A 242 -3.35 9.97 -22.49
C GLY A 242 -4.86 10.08 -22.22
N LEU A 243 -5.28 11.09 -21.45
CA LEU A 243 -6.68 11.28 -21.06
C LEU A 243 -7.40 12.26 -22.00
N ASP A 244 -8.66 11.95 -22.30
CA ASP A 244 -9.57 12.87 -23.00
C ASP A 244 -10.10 13.91 -22.01
N VAL A 245 -9.73 15.18 -22.20
CA VAL A 245 -10.14 16.28 -21.30
C VAL A 245 -11.34 17.02 -21.89
N TRP A 246 -12.41 17.11 -21.09
CA TRP A 246 -13.64 17.83 -21.41
C TRP A 246 -13.89 18.94 -20.41
N MET A 247 -14.60 19.98 -20.85
CA MET A 247 -15.13 21.02 -19.98
C MET A 247 -16.65 20.95 -19.92
N LEU A 248 -17.23 21.07 -18.73
CA LEU A 248 -18.66 21.12 -18.49
C LEU A 248 -19.02 22.45 -17.80
N THR A 249 -20.04 23.15 -18.30
CA THR A 249 -20.47 24.42 -17.70
C THR A 249 -21.92 24.76 -17.99
N GLY A 250 -22.51 25.57 -17.11
CA GLY A 250 -23.83 26.20 -17.32
C GLY A 250 -23.76 27.48 -18.16
N ASP A 251 -22.56 28.00 -18.43
CA ASP A 251 -22.38 29.24 -19.20
C ASP A 251 -22.76 29.08 -20.67
N SER A 252 -22.95 30.21 -21.35
CA SER A 252 -23.18 30.24 -22.79
C SER A 252 -22.03 29.59 -23.57
N SER A 253 -22.32 29.05 -24.76
CA SER A 253 -21.31 28.43 -25.63
C SER A 253 -20.15 29.38 -25.95
N ALA A 254 -20.44 30.66 -26.25
CA ALA A 254 -19.41 31.65 -26.55
C ALA A 254 -18.43 31.87 -25.38
N THR A 255 -18.94 31.93 -24.15
CA THR A 255 -18.11 32.07 -22.93
C THR A 255 -17.32 30.79 -22.68
N ALA A 256 -17.97 29.64 -22.81
CA ALA A 256 -17.35 28.35 -22.58
C ALA A 256 -16.21 28.09 -23.58
N ASP A 257 -16.42 28.34 -24.87
CA ASP A 257 -15.41 28.15 -25.90
C ASP A 257 -14.19 29.05 -25.69
N ALA A 258 -14.39 30.30 -25.26
CA ALA A 258 -13.29 31.21 -24.95
C ALA A 258 -12.41 30.69 -23.80
N ILE A 259 -13.02 30.24 -22.71
CA ILE A 259 -12.30 29.66 -21.56
C ILE A 259 -11.64 28.32 -21.93
N ALA A 260 -12.30 27.50 -22.74
CA ALA A 260 -11.75 26.24 -23.20
C ALA A 260 -10.47 26.46 -24.01
N VAL A 261 -10.50 27.40 -24.97
CA VAL A 261 -9.32 27.75 -25.77
C VAL A 261 -8.18 28.26 -24.89
N GLU A 262 -8.46 29.12 -23.91
CA GLU A 262 -7.45 29.63 -22.96
C GLU A 262 -6.86 28.50 -22.09
N ALA A 263 -7.69 27.55 -21.65
CA ALA A 263 -7.27 26.37 -20.89
C ALA A 263 -6.58 25.31 -21.77
N GLY A 264 -6.55 25.51 -23.08
CA GLY A 264 -6.01 24.57 -24.07
C GLY A 264 -6.96 23.42 -24.43
N ILE A 265 -8.21 23.41 -23.97
CA ILE A 265 -9.24 22.40 -24.27
C ILE A 265 -9.85 22.65 -25.66
N ALA A 266 -10.03 21.59 -26.46
CA ALA A 266 -10.61 21.71 -27.79
C ALA A 266 -12.12 22.06 -27.71
N THR A 267 -12.61 22.95 -28.58
CA THR A 267 -14.00 23.43 -28.54
C THR A 267 -15.03 22.32 -28.78
N ASN A 268 -14.68 21.26 -29.52
CA ASN A 268 -15.52 20.07 -29.67
C ASN A 268 -15.58 19.16 -28.42
N ARG A 269 -14.82 19.51 -27.36
CA ARG A 269 -14.81 18.84 -26.06
C ARG A 269 -15.39 19.74 -24.95
N VAL A 270 -16.30 20.63 -25.32
CA VAL A 270 -17.00 21.55 -24.42
C VAL A 270 -18.49 21.21 -24.39
N ILE A 271 -19.05 21.10 -23.19
CA ILE A 271 -20.48 20.94 -22.95
C ILE A 271 -20.96 22.18 -22.18
N SER A 272 -21.62 23.10 -22.87
CA SER A 272 -22.07 24.39 -22.35
C SER A 272 -23.59 24.47 -22.19
N GLY A 273 -24.09 25.45 -21.43
CA GLY A 273 -25.52 25.71 -21.26
C GLY A 273 -26.26 24.64 -20.45
N VAL A 274 -25.54 23.88 -19.63
CA VAL A 274 -26.09 22.76 -18.87
C VAL A 274 -26.59 23.22 -17.50
N LEU A 275 -27.87 22.97 -17.22
CA LEU A 275 -28.44 23.18 -15.87
C LEU A 275 -27.82 22.19 -14.87
N PRO A 276 -27.77 22.50 -13.56
CA PRO A 276 -27.19 21.60 -12.56
C PRO A 276 -27.75 20.16 -12.61
N SER A 277 -29.06 19.99 -12.83
CA SER A 277 -29.70 18.68 -12.99
C SER A 277 -29.23 17.92 -14.25
N GLY A 278 -28.89 18.63 -15.32
CA GLY A 278 -28.44 18.06 -16.59
C GLY A 278 -26.95 17.69 -16.60
N LYS A 279 -26.16 18.08 -15.59
CA LYS A 279 -24.74 17.73 -15.51
C LYS A 279 -24.53 16.21 -15.38
N ALA A 280 -25.37 15.54 -14.58
CA ALA A 280 -25.31 14.09 -14.44
C ALA A 280 -25.64 13.36 -15.76
N ASP A 281 -26.59 13.88 -16.54
CA ASP A 281 -26.92 13.33 -17.86
C ASP A 281 -25.78 13.48 -18.86
N ALA A 282 -25.06 14.61 -18.82
CA ALA A 282 -23.86 14.81 -19.63
C ALA A 282 -22.78 13.75 -19.33
N ILE A 283 -22.54 13.45 -18.04
CA ILE A 283 -21.64 12.37 -17.62
C ILE A 283 -22.14 11.02 -18.14
N ALA A 284 -23.43 10.72 -17.97
CA ALA A 284 -24.03 9.46 -18.41
C ALA A 284 -23.89 9.24 -19.93
N ARG A 285 -23.99 10.31 -20.74
CA ARG A 285 -23.79 10.24 -22.19
C ARG A 285 -22.34 9.92 -22.56
N LEU A 286 -21.36 10.47 -21.85
CA LEU A 286 -19.95 10.15 -22.07
C LEU A 286 -19.65 8.69 -21.67
N GLN A 287 -20.22 8.23 -20.56
CA GLN A 287 -20.11 6.82 -20.10
C GLN A 287 -20.74 5.85 -21.10
N ALA A 288 -21.89 6.19 -21.68
CA ALA A 288 -22.54 5.38 -22.72
C ALA A 288 -21.67 5.20 -23.98
N GLY A 289 -20.72 6.12 -24.21
CA GLY A 289 -19.70 5.99 -25.26
C GLY A 289 -18.57 5.00 -24.94
N GLY A 290 -18.64 4.29 -23.80
CA GLY A 290 -17.61 3.36 -23.34
C GLY A 290 -16.46 4.00 -22.56
N ASN A 291 -16.57 5.29 -22.25
CA ASN A 291 -15.54 5.99 -21.48
C ASN A 291 -15.70 5.70 -19.99
N VAL A 292 -14.57 5.51 -19.31
CA VAL A 292 -14.49 5.59 -17.84
C VAL A 292 -14.25 7.05 -17.48
N VAL A 293 -15.25 7.67 -16.86
CA VAL A 293 -15.33 9.14 -16.69
C VAL A 293 -15.01 9.54 -15.26
N ALA A 294 -14.02 10.41 -15.09
CA ALA A 294 -13.81 11.17 -13.87
C ALA A 294 -14.48 12.54 -13.98
N MET A 295 -15.33 12.91 -13.02
CA MET A 295 -15.88 14.26 -12.91
C MET A 295 -15.11 15.02 -11.83
N VAL A 296 -14.70 16.24 -12.12
CA VAL A 296 -13.98 17.11 -11.21
C VAL A 296 -14.79 18.39 -10.98
N GLY A 297 -15.09 18.70 -9.73
CA GLY A 297 -15.93 19.85 -9.35
C GLY A 297 -15.62 20.36 -7.95
N ASP A 298 -16.16 21.51 -7.58
CA ASP A 298 -15.95 22.15 -6.27
C ASP A 298 -17.26 22.30 -5.46
N GLY A 299 -18.43 22.15 -6.09
CA GLY A 299 -19.70 22.64 -5.52
C GLY A 299 -20.81 21.61 -5.28
N VAL A 300 -21.83 22.08 -4.54
CA VAL A 300 -23.14 21.41 -4.36
C VAL A 300 -23.79 21.13 -5.72
N ASN A 301 -23.63 22.05 -6.67
CA ASN A 301 -24.21 21.95 -8.02
C ASN A 301 -23.65 20.76 -8.81
N ASP A 302 -22.47 20.28 -8.46
CA ASP A 302 -21.79 19.17 -9.14
C ASP A 302 -21.96 17.85 -8.43
N ALA A 303 -22.49 17.84 -7.19
CA ALA A 303 -22.66 16.62 -6.41
C ALA A 303 -23.41 15.50 -7.16
N PRO A 304 -24.50 15.77 -7.93
CA PRO A 304 -25.15 14.75 -8.75
C PRO A 304 -24.25 14.21 -9.88
N ALA A 305 -23.43 15.06 -10.48
CA ALA A 305 -22.51 14.66 -11.55
C ALA A 305 -21.29 13.88 -11.00
N LEU A 306 -20.76 14.30 -9.85
CA LEU A 306 -19.70 13.61 -9.10
C LEU A 306 -20.14 12.20 -8.72
N ALA A 307 -21.35 12.05 -8.18
CA ALA A 307 -21.90 10.75 -7.80
C ALA A 307 -22.23 9.84 -8.99
N ARG A 308 -22.51 10.42 -10.17
CA ARG A 308 -22.79 9.66 -11.40
C ARG A 308 -21.53 9.15 -12.10
N ALA A 309 -20.42 9.87 -11.96
CA ALA A 309 -19.14 9.53 -12.57
C ALA A 309 -18.59 8.19 -12.06
N ASP A 310 -17.72 7.56 -12.84
CA ASP A 310 -16.99 6.37 -12.39
C ASP A 310 -15.98 6.72 -11.29
N LEU A 311 -15.53 7.98 -11.29
CA LEU A 311 -14.73 8.59 -10.24
C LEU A 311 -15.16 10.04 -10.02
N GLY A 312 -15.72 10.35 -8.85
CA GLY A 312 -16.01 11.72 -8.43
C GLY A 312 -14.82 12.34 -7.70
N VAL A 313 -14.33 13.50 -8.17
CA VAL A 313 -13.23 14.23 -7.52
C VAL A 313 -13.67 15.64 -7.10
N ALA A 314 -13.66 15.90 -5.79
CA ALA A 314 -13.93 17.23 -5.24
C ALA A 314 -12.64 18.03 -5.07
N ILE A 315 -12.67 19.34 -5.38
CA ILE A 315 -11.53 20.25 -5.23
C ILE A 315 -11.77 21.28 -4.11
N GLY A 316 -10.74 21.52 -3.29
CA GLY A 316 -10.66 22.62 -2.33
C GLY A 316 -11.55 22.44 -1.10
N THR A 317 -12.04 23.56 -0.55
CA THR A 317 -13.05 23.60 0.53
C THR A 317 -14.45 23.30 0.00
N GLY A 318 -14.57 22.33 -0.90
CA GLY A 318 -15.85 21.97 -1.48
C GLY A 318 -16.87 21.75 -0.38
N THR A 319 -18.11 22.16 -0.62
CA THR A 319 -19.17 22.04 0.39
C THR A 319 -19.22 20.62 0.97
N ASP A 320 -19.64 20.45 2.22
CA ASP A 320 -19.71 19.13 2.86
C ASP A 320 -20.45 18.09 2.00
N VAL A 321 -21.41 18.54 1.19
CA VAL A 321 -22.15 17.73 0.21
C VAL A 321 -21.24 17.22 -0.92
N ALA A 322 -20.38 18.06 -1.49
CA ALA A 322 -19.43 17.66 -2.54
C ALA A 322 -18.37 16.70 -2.01
N ILE A 323 -17.85 16.95 -0.80
CA ILE A 323 -16.89 16.05 -0.13
C ILE A 323 -17.56 14.70 0.17
N ALA A 324 -18.81 14.70 0.65
CA ALA A 324 -19.57 13.47 0.90
C ALA A 324 -19.84 12.68 -0.38
N ALA A 325 -20.10 13.35 -1.50
CA ALA A 325 -20.37 12.74 -2.80
C ALA A 325 -19.13 12.27 -3.57
N SER A 326 -17.92 12.76 -3.21
CA SER A 326 -16.68 12.43 -3.92
C SER A 326 -15.99 11.15 -3.44
N ASP A 327 -15.36 10.44 -4.38
CA ASP A 327 -14.46 9.32 -4.13
C ASP A 327 -13.06 9.81 -3.71
N ILE A 328 -12.63 10.95 -4.27
CA ILE A 328 -11.35 11.61 -3.98
C ILE A 328 -11.62 13.08 -3.67
N THR A 329 -10.98 13.59 -2.61
CA THR A 329 -11.05 14.99 -2.22
C THR A 329 -9.65 15.60 -2.22
N LEU A 330 -9.48 16.71 -2.94
CA LEU A 330 -8.24 17.49 -2.89
C LEU A 330 -8.35 18.56 -1.81
N VAL A 331 -7.47 18.51 -0.82
CA VAL A 331 -7.40 19.52 0.25
C VAL A 331 -7.01 20.89 -0.31
N GLY A 332 -6.23 20.90 -1.39
CA GLY A 332 -5.88 22.09 -2.15
C GLY A 332 -6.81 22.36 -3.33
N GLY A 333 -6.83 23.61 -3.79
CA GLY A 333 -7.61 24.04 -4.97
C GLY A 333 -6.98 23.70 -6.33
N ASP A 334 -5.88 22.92 -6.36
CA ASP A 334 -5.06 22.70 -7.56
C ASP A 334 -5.43 21.40 -8.29
N LEU A 335 -5.74 21.51 -9.58
CA LEU A 335 -6.05 20.41 -10.48
C LEU A 335 -4.91 19.39 -10.63
N ASN A 336 -3.66 19.79 -10.37
CA ASN A 336 -2.53 18.87 -10.37
C ASN A 336 -2.69 17.72 -9.36
N GLY A 337 -3.47 17.90 -8.29
CA GLY A 337 -3.78 16.82 -7.35
C GLY A 337 -4.54 15.66 -8.00
N VAL A 338 -5.39 15.94 -8.99
CA VAL A 338 -6.11 14.89 -9.74
C VAL A 338 -5.14 14.11 -10.63
N VAL A 339 -4.23 14.80 -11.31
CA VAL A 339 -3.17 14.18 -12.13
C VAL A 339 -2.34 13.23 -11.27
N GLU A 340 -1.96 13.68 -10.07
CA GLU A 340 -1.19 12.89 -9.13
C GLU A 340 -1.98 11.69 -8.59
N ALA A 341 -3.27 11.85 -8.30
CA ALA A 341 -4.14 10.75 -7.90
C ALA A 341 -4.20 9.63 -8.95
N ILE A 342 -4.38 9.99 -10.22
CA ILE A 342 -4.41 9.03 -11.34
C ILE A 342 -3.06 8.35 -11.51
N ARG A 343 -1.95 9.11 -11.41
CA ARG A 343 -0.60 8.57 -11.49
C ARG A 343 -0.31 7.57 -10.36
N LEU A 344 -0.62 7.97 -9.13
CA LEU A 344 -0.45 7.14 -7.93
C LEU A 344 -1.27 5.86 -8.02
N SER A 345 -2.49 5.94 -8.53
CA SER A 345 -3.31 4.77 -8.79
C SER A 345 -2.67 3.79 -9.78
N ARG A 346 -2.25 4.27 -10.97
CA ARG A 346 -1.61 3.42 -11.98
C ARG A 346 -0.35 2.73 -11.45
N GLN A 347 0.44 3.45 -10.64
CA GLN A 347 1.60 2.89 -9.95
C GLN A 347 1.21 1.84 -8.90
N THR A 348 0.19 2.13 -8.09
CA THR A 348 -0.29 1.23 -7.04
C THR A 348 -0.82 -0.08 -7.63
N VAL A 349 -1.65 -0.02 -8.68
CA VAL A 349 -2.14 -1.22 -9.38
C VAL A 349 -0.98 -2.05 -9.95
N THR A 350 0.06 -1.38 -10.45
CA THR A 350 1.27 -2.07 -10.91
C THR A 350 1.99 -2.79 -9.77
N VAL A 351 2.11 -2.15 -8.61
CA VAL A 351 2.70 -2.76 -7.40
C VAL A 351 1.84 -3.91 -6.88
N ILE A 352 0.51 -3.79 -6.88
CA ILE A 352 -0.41 -4.88 -6.52
C ILE A 352 -0.19 -6.09 -7.43
N LYS A 353 -0.13 -5.87 -8.75
CA LYS A 353 0.16 -6.95 -9.72
C LYS A 353 1.52 -7.61 -9.47
N GLN A 354 2.54 -6.83 -9.14
CA GLN A 354 3.86 -7.35 -8.77
C GLN A 354 3.80 -8.15 -7.46
N ASN A 355 3.10 -7.65 -6.45
CA ASN A 355 2.96 -8.32 -5.16
C ASN A 355 2.24 -9.66 -5.31
N LEU A 356 1.15 -9.70 -6.10
CA LEU A 356 0.46 -10.95 -6.42
C LEU A 356 1.36 -11.90 -7.21
N PHE A 357 2.10 -11.41 -8.20
CA PHE A 357 3.06 -12.22 -8.93
C PHE A 357 4.08 -12.87 -7.99
N TRP A 358 4.71 -12.09 -7.11
CA TRP A 358 5.67 -12.63 -6.15
C TRP A 358 5.01 -13.58 -5.17
N ALA A 359 3.82 -13.24 -4.65
CA ALA A 359 3.09 -14.09 -3.72
C ALA A 359 2.98 -15.52 -4.25
N PHE A 360 2.58 -15.69 -5.51
CA PHE A 360 2.41 -17.00 -6.16
C PHE A 360 3.67 -17.60 -6.77
N ALA A 361 4.62 -16.79 -7.26
CA ALA A 361 5.83 -17.29 -7.92
C ALA A 361 6.65 -18.19 -6.98
N TYR A 362 6.77 -17.82 -5.70
CA TYR A 362 7.40 -18.66 -4.69
C TYR A 362 6.67 -20.00 -4.52
N ASN A 363 5.33 -19.99 -4.46
CA ASN A 363 4.56 -21.23 -4.33
C ASN A 363 4.76 -22.13 -5.55
N VAL A 364 4.64 -21.59 -6.77
CA VAL A 364 4.78 -22.36 -8.02
C VAL A 364 6.16 -23.00 -8.15
N ILE A 365 7.23 -22.30 -7.74
CA ILE A 365 8.59 -22.84 -7.77
C ILE A 365 8.81 -23.90 -6.69
N LEU A 366 8.24 -23.69 -5.49
CA LEU A 366 8.48 -24.56 -4.34
C LEU A 366 7.56 -25.79 -4.28
N ILE A 367 6.40 -25.77 -4.95
CA ILE A 367 5.50 -26.94 -5.02
C ILE A 367 6.24 -28.16 -5.60
N PRO A 368 6.89 -28.11 -6.79
CA PRO A 368 7.67 -29.24 -7.30
C PRO A 368 8.77 -29.73 -6.34
N VAL A 369 9.41 -28.80 -5.61
CA VAL A 369 10.41 -29.15 -4.60
C VAL A 369 9.77 -29.92 -3.44
N ALA A 370 8.60 -29.49 -2.97
CA ALA A 370 7.83 -30.18 -1.94
C ALA A 370 7.27 -31.52 -2.40
N MET A 371 6.94 -31.64 -3.69
CA MET A 371 6.53 -32.90 -4.31
C MET A 371 7.68 -33.92 -4.35
N GLY A 372 8.93 -33.49 -4.13
CA GLY A 372 10.09 -34.37 -4.08
C GLY A 372 10.89 -34.46 -5.38
N VAL A 373 10.69 -33.54 -6.33
CA VAL A 373 11.45 -33.53 -7.61
C VAL A 373 12.97 -33.44 -7.37
N MET A 374 13.39 -32.81 -6.27
CA MET A 374 14.81 -32.72 -5.90
C MET A 374 15.35 -33.98 -5.20
N TYR A 375 14.49 -34.87 -4.71
CA TYR A 375 14.90 -36.03 -3.92
C TYR A 375 15.91 -36.95 -4.63
N PRO A 376 15.78 -37.28 -5.93
CA PRO A 376 16.75 -38.12 -6.63
C PRO A 376 18.16 -37.51 -6.68
N PHE A 377 18.28 -36.19 -6.57
CA PHE A 377 19.55 -35.47 -6.66
C PHE A 377 20.17 -35.18 -5.29
N THR A 378 19.35 -34.85 -4.28
CA THR A 378 19.84 -34.42 -2.96
C THR A 378 19.64 -35.45 -1.86
N GLY A 379 18.84 -36.49 -2.08
CA GLY A 379 18.47 -37.49 -1.07
C GLY A 379 17.62 -36.94 0.08
N THR A 380 17.15 -35.69 -0.01
CA THR A 380 16.45 -35.00 1.06
C THR A 380 15.06 -34.56 0.62
N ILE A 381 14.09 -34.74 1.50
CA ILE A 381 12.73 -34.22 1.34
C ILE A 381 12.66 -32.88 2.06
N LEU A 382 11.91 -31.95 1.49
CA LEU A 382 11.79 -30.62 2.07
C LEU A 382 11.18 -30.68 3.47
N ASN A 383 11.91 -30.15 4.44
CA ASN A 383 11.42 -30.01 5.81
C ASN A 383 10.26 -29.00 5.84
N PRO A 384 9.08 -29.34 6.40
CA PRO A 384 7.96 -28.40 6.57
C PRO A 384 8.34 -27.09 7.27
N GLY A 385 9.33 -27.08 8.16
CA GLY A 385 9.85 -25.86 8.79
C GLY A 385 10.57 -24.93 7.81
N LEU A 386 11.34 -25.47 6.85
CA LEU A 386 11.97 -24.68 5.79
C LEU A 386 10.93 -24.14 4.80
N ALA A 387 9.91 -24.94 4.50
CA ALA A 387 8.74 -24.50 3.74
C ALA A 387 8.06 -23.28 4.39
N ALA A 388 7.81 -23.34 5.70
CA ALA A 388 7.25 -22.23 6.45
C ALA A 388 8.15 -20.97 6.43
N GLY A 389 9.47 -21.15 6.58
CA GLY A 389 10.44 -20.06 6.47
C GLY A 389 10.45 -19.40 5.08
N ALA A 390 10.36 -20.19 4.01
CA ALA A 390 10.26 -19.68 2.65
C ALA A 390 8.99 -18.86 2.42
N MET A 391 7.86 -19.27 3.02
CA MET A 391 6.61 -18.50 2.94
C MET A 391 6.69 -17.14 3.63
N ALA A 392 7.44 -17.02 4.74
CA ALA A 392 7.65 -15.75 5.43
C ALA A 392 8.41 -14.73 4.56
N LEU A 393 9.36 -15.19 3.74
CA LEU A 393 10.12 -14.32 2.81
C LEU A 393 9.25 -13.72 1.71
N SER A 394 8.20 -14.41 1.28
CA SER A 394 7.22 -13.89 0.32
C SER A 394 6.53 -12.65 0.90
N SER A 395 6.11 -12.69 2.17
CA SER A 395 5.51 -11.55 2.87
C SER A 395 6.46 -10.36 2.97
N VAL A 396 7.74 -10.60 3.29
CA VAL A 396 8.77 -9.54 3.34
C VAL A 396 8.93 -8.87 1.97
N SER A 397 8.95 -9.66 0.89
CA SER A 397 9.08 -9.17 -0.48
C SER A 397 7.91 -8.26 -0.87
N VAL A 398 6.67 -8.69 -0.55
CA VAL A 398 5.44 -7.93 -0.79
C VAL A 398 5.41 -6.60 -0.01
N ILE A 399 5.76 -6.63 1.28
CA ILE A 399 5.79 -5.42 2.11
C ILE A 399 6.85 -4.45 1.59
N THR A 400 8.06 -4.95 1.32
CA THR A 400 9.17 -4.11 0.83
C THR A 400 8.84 -3.49 -0.53
N ASN A 401 8.19 -4.24 -1.43
CA ASN A 401 7.76 -3.71 -2.72
C ASN A 401 6.67 -2.64 -2.58
N SER A 402 5.71 -2.85 -1.66
CA SER A 402 4.66 -1.87 -1.36
C SER A 402 5.24 -0.55 -0.82
N LEU A 403 6.26 -0.62 0.03
CA LEU A 403 6.95 0.56 0.57
C LEU A 403 7.67 1.40 -0.49
N ARG A 404 7.88 0.89 -1.70
CA ARG A 404 8.44 1.68 -2.82
C ARG A 404 7.50 2.79 -3.28
N LEU A 405 6.19 2.66 -3.06
CA LEU A 405 5.21 3.71 -3.37
C LEU A 405 5.50 4.99 -2.58
N ARG A 406 6.07 4.86 -1.37
CA ARG A 406 6.52 5.98 -0.55
C ARG A 406 7.73 6.74 -1.12
N ARG A 407 8.42 6.17 -2.12
CA ARG A 407 9.66 6.71 -2.68
C ARG A 407 9.50 7.34 -4.08
N GLY A 408 8.37 7.21 -4.78
CA GLY A 408 8.17 7.80 -6.11
C GLY A 408 7.98 9.31 -6.03
N THR A 409 9.05 10.12 -6.10
CA THR A 409 9.69 10.75 -7.27
C THR A 409 8.77 11.64 -8.12
N GLY A 410 9.17 12.92 -8.22
CA GLY A 410 8.51 13.97 -8.99
C GLY A 410 8.58 13.79 -10.51
N PRO A 411 8.14 14.80 -11.28
CA PRO A 411 7.66 14.67 -12.66
C PRO A 411 8.69 14.29 -13.76
N ALA A 412 9.96 13.98 -13.45
CA ALA A 412 11.03 13.88 -14.44
C ALA A 412 11.42 12.45 -14.91
N ASP A 413 10.99 11.37 -14.25
CA ASP A 413 11.56 10.01 -14.49
C ASP A 413 10.73 9.10 -15.43
N LEU A 414 10.13 9.64 -16.49
CA LEU A 414 9.32 8.84 -17.43
C LEU A 414 9.80 8.94 -18.88
N VAL A 415 11.09 8.67 -19.12
CA VAL A 415 11.57 8.11 -20.41
C VAL A 415 12.73 7.14 -20.17
N VAL A 416 12.48 5.89 -19.72
CA VAL A 416 13.27 4.69 -20.12
C VAL A 416 12.43 3.43 -19.85
N PRO A 417 12.33 2.45 -20.77
CA PRO A 417 11.74 1.14 -20.48
C PRO A 417 12.66 0.35 -19.52
N ALA A 418 12.39 0.41 -18.22
CA ALA A 418 13.12 -0.34 -17.19
C ALA A 418 12.73 -1.83 -17.12
N ARG A 419 12.58 -2.51 -18.26
CA ARG A 419 12.29 -3.96 -18.31
C ARG A 419 13.48 -4.83 -17.91
N THR A 420 14.71 -4.31 -17.90
CA THR A 420 15.92 -5.16 -17.80
C THR A 420 16.70 -5.03 -16.48
N ARG A 421 16.54 -3.93 -15.71
CA ARG A 421 17.33 -3.72 -14.47
C ARG A 421 16.63 -4.20 -13.19
N LEU A 422 15.30 -4.20 -13.14
CA LEU A 422 14.51 -4.55 -11.94
C LEU A 422 14.38 -6.07 -11.71
N LEU A 423 14.23 -6.84 -12.79
CA LEU A 423 14.23 -8.31 -12.76
C LEU A 423 15.58 -8.86 -12.27
N ALA A 424 16.69 -8.17 -12.58
CA ALA A 424 18.02 -8.57 -12.16
C ALA A 424 18.26 -8.32 -10.66
N THR A 425 17.79 -7.21 -10.08
CA THR A 425 18.10 -6.87 -8.67
C THR A 425 17.18 -7.56 -7.67
N VAL A 426 15.88 -7.67 -7.95
CA VAL A 426 14.94 -8.40 -7.09
C VAL A 426 15.05 -9.91 -7.32
N GLY A 427 15.29 -10.34 -8.56
CA GLY A 427 15.61 -11.72 -8.88
C GLY A 427 16.93 -12.16 -8.22
N ALA A 428 17.97 -11.33 -8.20
CA ALA A 428 19.19 -11.63 -7.47
C ALA A 428 18.96 -11.74 -5.96
N LEU A 429 18.10 -10.91 -5.35
CA LEU A 429 17.80 -11.03 -3.91
C LEU A 429 16.98 -12.29 -3.60
N GLY A 430 16.01 -12.64 -4.45
CA GLY A 430 15.26 -13.89 -4.34
C GLY A 430 16.11 -15.14 -4.57
N ILE A 431 17.08 -15.08 -5.48
CA ILE A 431 18.07 -16.15 -5.75
C ILE A 431 19.11 -16.24 -4.62
N VAL A 432 19.55 -15.11 -4.07
CA VAL A 432 20.52 -15.09 -2.95
C VAL A 432 19.86 -15.58 -1.66
N ILE A 433 18.60 -15.22 -1.38
CA ILE A 433 17.90 -15.67 -0.18
C ILE A 433 17.37 -17.10 -0.36
N GLY A 434 16.85 -17.45 -1.54
CA GLY A 434 16.49 -18.83 -1.87
C GLY A 434 17.72 -19.75 -1.89
N GLY A 435 18.85 -19.25 -2.39
CA GLY A 435 20.15 -19.92 -2.34
C GLY A 435 20.74 -20.00 -0.93
N ALA A 436 20.50 -19.00 -0.07
CA ALA A 436 20.87 -19.05 1.36
C ALA A 436 19.96 -20.02 2.13
N GLY A 437 18.67 -20.11 1.80
CA GLY A 437 17.75 -21.11 2.36
C GLY A 437 18.11 -22.54 1.91
N LEU A 438 18.50 -22.70 0.64
CA LEU A 438 19.03 -23.96 0.11
C LEU A 438 20.40 -24.29 0.73
N GLY A 439 21.26 -23.29 0.91
CA GLY A 439 22.57 -23.40 1.56
C GLY A 439 22.45 -23.77 3.04
N LEU A 440 21.52 -23.18 3.79
CA LEU A 440 21.19 -23.56 5.16
C LEU A 440 20.53 -24.95 5.22
N GLY A 441 19.74 -25.32 4.22
CA GLY A 441 19.18 -26.67 4.09
C GLY A 441 20.26 -27.73 3.83
N ILE A 442 21.26 -27.41 3.01
CA ILE A 442 22.43 -28.27 2.75
C ILE A 442 23.34 -28.31 3.98
N GLN A 443 23.57 -27.18 4.65
CA GLN A 443 24.34 -27.11 5.90
C GLN A 443 23.65 -27.91 7.01
N ALA A 444 22.32 -27.84 7.13
CA ALA A 444 21.53 -28.60 8.10
C ALA A 444 21.40 -30.09 7.75
N ALA A 445 21.45 -30.44 6.45
CA ALA A 445 21.50 -31.83 5.99
C ALA A 445 22.89 -32.45 6.19
N GLN A 446 23.96 -31.66 6.02
CA GLN A 446 25.34 -32.07 6.32
C GLN A 446 25.65 -32.06 7.82
N SER A 447 24.95 -31.24 8.62
CA SER A 447 25.12 -31.19 10.07
C SER A 447 24.32 -32.26 10.84
N LYS A 448 23.70 -33.23 10.15
CA LYS A 448 23.20 -34.46 10.79
C LYS A 448 24.34 -35.45 11.07
N ALA A 449 25.39 -34.98 11.74
CA ALA A 449 25.91 -35.77 12.84
C ALA A 449 24.99 -35.42 14.03
N PRO A 450 24.26 -36.36 14.65
CA PRO A 450 23.57 -36.04 15.88
C PRO A 450 24.60 -35.43 16.82
N ALA A 451 24.28 -34.29 17.43
CA ALA A 451 25.11 -33.72 18.48
C ALA A 451 25.36 -34.83 19.51
N THR A 452 26.56 -35.41 19.49
CA THR A 452 27.00 -36.37 20.48
C THR A 452 27.12 -35.56 21.77
N LEU A 453 26.04 -35.51 22.54
CA LEU A 453 26.14 -35.19 23.95
C LEU A 453 27.23 -36.11 24.50
N GLU A 454 28.38 -35.54 24.88
CA GLU A 454 29.45 -36.33 25.48
C GLU A 454 28.87 -37.04 26.70
N PRO A 455 29.01 -38.37 26.79
CA PRO A 455 28.43 -39.11 27.89
C PRO A 455 29.09 -38.68 29.20
N VAL A 456 28.30 -38.54 30.25
CA VAL A 456 28.84 -38.32 31.59
C VAL A 456 29.61 -39.57 31.99
N ALA A 457 30.93 -39.44 32.09
CA ALA A 457 31.82 -40.51 32.52
C ALA A 457 31.78 -40.62 34.05
N ILE A 458 31.35 -41.78 34.55
CA ILE A 458 31.30 -42.08 35.98
C ILE A 458 32.21 -43.28 36.24
N ALA A 459 33.25 -43.11 37.05
CA ALA A 459 34.10 -44.20 37.47
C ALA A 459 33.60 -44.77 38.80
N VAL A 460 33.31 -46.07 38.83
CA VAL A 460 32.92 -46.81 40.03
C VAL A 460 34.03 -47.82 40.34
N VAL A 461 34.63 -47.71 41.51
CA VAL A 461 35.71 -48.59 41.95
C VAL A 461 35.20 -49.53 43.03
N ALA A 462 35.41 -50.84 42.85
CA ALA A 462 35.23 -51.83 43.91
C ALA A 462 36.52 -52.00 44.70
N ARG A 463 36.47 -51.73 46.01
CA ARG A 463 37.60 -51.93 46.94
C ARG A 463 37.08 -52.39 48.31
N GLU A 464 37.69 -53.43 48.86
CA GLU A 464 37.47 -53.89 50.25
C GLU A 464 35.98 -54.04 50.63
N GLY A 465 35.15 -54.55 49.70
CA GLY A 465 33.72 -54.78 49.95
C GLY A 465 32.82 -53.54 49.84
N ASN A 466 33.28 -52.43 49.22
CA ASN A 466 32.46 -51.25 48.94
C ASN A 466 32.61 -50.74 47.51
N PHE A 467 31.56 -50.09 46.98
CA PHE A 467 31.62 -49.28 45.76
C PHE A 467 31.88 -47.82 46.11
N SER A 468 32.83 -47.20 45.40
CA SER A 468 33.10 -45.77 45.48
C SER A 468 32.99 -45.13 44.09
N PRO A 469 32.17 -44.08 43.90
CA PRO A 469 31.28 -43.45 44.90
C PRO A 469 30.04 -44.31 45.20
N SER A 470 29.50 -44.21 46.42
CA SER A 470 28.29 -44.92 46.85
C SER A 470 26.98 -44.25 46.37
N SER A 471 27.05 -43.02 45.87
CA SER A 471 25.92 -42.34 45.25
C SER A 471 26.35 -41.52 44.02
N MET A 472 25.54 -41.56 42.97
CA MET A 472 25.74 -40.89 41.69
C MET A 472 24.44 -40.22 41.27
N ARG A 473 24.53 -39.08 40.57
CA ARG A 473 23.35 -38.32 40.13
C ARG A 473 23.47 -37.95 38.65
N VAL A 474 22.44 -38.27 37.88
CA VAL A 474 22.34 -37.99 36.44
C VAL A 474 20.93 -37.54 36.07
N THR A 475 20.73 -37.02 34.86
CA THR A 475 19.43 -36.49 34.41
C THR A 475 18.80 -37.38 33.34
N VAL A 476 17.46 -37.46 33.30
CA VAL A 476 16.73 -38.19 32.24
C VAL A 476 17.15 -37.69 30.86
N GLY A 477 17.43 -38.60 29.93
CA GLY A 477 17.85 -38.29 28.55
C GLY A 477 19.33 -37.94 28.37
N GLN A 478 20.12 -37.84 29.44
CA GLN A 478 21.56 -37.60 29.36
C GLN A 478 22.33 -38.92 29.12
N PRO A 479 23.21 -39.03 28.12
CA PRO A 479 24.03 -40.22 27.93
C PRO A 479 25.00 -40.41 29.12
N VAL A 480 25.10 -41.63 29.64
CA VAL A 480 25.95 -41.99 30.79
C VAL A 480 26.89 -43.12 30.39
N LYS A 481 28.17 -43.01 30.77
CA LYS A 481 29.18 -44.07 30.62
C LYS A 481 29.77 -44.41 31.98
N ILE A 482 29.43 -45.60 32.51
CA ILE A 482 29.98 -46.10 33.78
C ILE A 482 31.18 -47.00 33.50
N THR A 483 32.33 -46.66 34.08
CA THR A 483 33.53 -47.50 34.07
C THR A 483 33.68 -48.14 35.44
N PHE A 484 33.54 -49.46 35.50
CA PHE A 484 33.69 -50.27 36.69
C PHE A 484 35.12 -50.79 36.80
N GLU A 485 35.85 -50.42 37.85
CA GLU A 485 37.22 -50.87 38.10
C GLU A 485 37.24 -51.81 39.32
N ASN A 486 37.71 -53.04 39.14
CA ASN A 486 37.86 -53.99 40.24
C ASN A 486 39.28 -53.94 40.82
N ARG A 487 39.44 -53.30 41.99
CA ARG A 487 40.68 -53.27 42.78
C ARG A 487 40.67 -54.26 43.95
N GLY A 488 39.70 -55.17 44.00
CA GLY A 488 39.61 -56.26 44.97
C GLY A 488 40.45 -57.48 44.58
N SER A 489 40.46 -58.48 45.46
CA SER A 489 41.16 -59.76 45.26
C SER A 489 40.30 -60.85 44.60
N THR A 490 39.00 -60.61 44.42
CA THR A 490 38.04 -61.53 43.79
C THR A 490 37.31 -60.85 42.63
N THR A 491 36.71 -61.62 41.72
CA THR A 491 35.87 -61.07 40.65
C THR A 491 34.62 -60.42 41.25
N HIS A 492 34.27 -59.24 40.75
CA HIS A 492 33.06 -58.52 41.13
C HIS A 492 32.25 -58.15 39.90
N ASP A 493 30.96 -57.98 40.10
CA ASP A 493 30.05 -57.49 39.08
C ASP A 493 29.30 -56.26 39.55
N LEU A 494 28.97 -55.38 38.61
CA LEU A 494 28.14 -54.22 38.83
C LEU A 494 26.81 -54.45 38.10
N THR A 495 25.74 -54.62 38.88
CA THR A 495 24.40 -54.88 38.37
C THR A 495 23.46 -53.73 38.71
N VAL A 496 22.82 -53.13 37.71
CA VAL A 496 21.82 -52.09 37.89
C VAL A 496 20.43 -52.70 38.02
N LEU A 497 19.78 -52.53 39.17
CA LEU A 497 18.42 -53.02 39.43
C LEU A 497 17.38 -51.95 39.09
N GLY A 498 16.20 -52.37 38.59
CA GLY A 498 15.02 -51.49 38.49
C GLY A 498 14.50 -51.15 37.09
N GLY A 499 14.68 -52.01 36.08
CA GLY A 499 13.93 -51.90 34.81
C GLY A 499 14.21 -50.63 34.00
N ILE A 500 15.44 -50.11 34.04
CA ILE A 500 15.86 -48.98 33.21
C ILE A 500 15.62 -49.33 31.75
N ARG A 501 14.76 -48.56 31.06
CA ARG A 501 14.67 -48.61 29.60
C ARG A 501 15.93 -47.97 29.03
N VAL A 502 16.93 -48.80 28.74
CA VAL A 502 18.16 -48.40 28.09
C VAL A 502 17.91 -48.28 26.60
N SER A 503 18.11 -47.08 26.05
CA SER A 503 18.28 -46.90 24.60
C SER A 503 19.77 -47.01 24.29
N ASN A 504 20.13 -47.97 23.42
CA ASN A 504 21.50 -48.24 22.94
C ASN A 504 22.53 -48.57 24.02
N LEU A 505 22.63 -49.85 24.40
CA LEU A 505 23.69 -50.36 25.27
C LEU A 505 24.96 -50.64 24.44
N LEU A 506 26.07 -49.99 24.77
CA LEU A 506 27.41 -50.35 24.31
C LEU A 506 28.19 -50.88 25.51
N VAL A 507 28.44 -52.19 25.53
CA VAL A 507 29.31 -52.85 26.53
C VAL A 507 30.64 -53.14 25.84
N THR A 508 31.73 -52.62 26.39
CA THR A 508 33.08 -52.87 25.88
C THR A 508 33.95 -53.37 27.02
N ASP A 509 34.54 -54.54 26.78
CA ASP A 509 35.52 -55.27 27.60
C ASP A 509 35.09 -55.68 29.01
N ALA A 510 34.88 -56.99 29.17
CA ALA A 510 35.03 -57.87 30.34
C ALA A 510 33.86 -58.87 30.42
N LEU A 511 34.17 -60.15 30.19
CA LEU A 511 33.32 -61.36 30.31
C LEU A 511 31.81 -61.08 30.36
N ALA A 512 31.24 -60.57 29.28
CA ALA A 512 29.80 -60.46 29.12
C ALA A 512 29.29 -61.74 28.47
N ASP A 513 28.44 -62.49 29.18
CA ASP A 513 27.58 -63.50 28.56
C ASP A 513 26.60 -62.77 27.60
N PRO A 514 26.71 -62.95 26.26
CA PRO A 514 25.90 -62.21 25.30
C PRO A 514 24.41 -62.58 25.34
N ALA A 515 24.02 -63.60 26.13
CA ALA A 515 22.68 -64.18 26.08
C ALA A 515 21.54 -63.35 26.74
N HIS A 516 21.81 -62.18 27.35
CA HIS A 516 20.80 -61.51 28.20
C HIS A 516 20.44 -60.06 27.83
N VAL A 517 20.78 -59.56 26.64
CA VAL A 517 20.38 -58.21 26.19
C VAL A 517 19.43 -58.29 24.99
N MET A 518 18.19 -58.70 25.25
CA MET A 518 17.04 -58.53 24.35
C MET A 518 15.95 -57.82 25.15
N GLY A 519 15.36 -56.77 24.55
CA GLY A 519 14.46 -55.82 25.20
C GLY A 519 13.46 -56.44 26.19
N GLY A 520 13.66 -56.11 27.46
CA GLY A 520 12.86 -56.55 28.59
C GLY A 520 13.43 -55.96 29.88
N THR A 521 12.64 -55.88 30.95
CA THR A 521 12.96 -55.32 32.28
C THR A 521 14.02 -56.14 33.05
N ASN A 522 15.13 -56.47 32.41
CA ASN A 522 16.23 -57.24 32.99
C ASN A 522 17.37 -56.34 33.45
N PRO A 523 18.08 -56.73 34.52
CA PRO A 523 19.15 -55.92 35.08
C PRO A 523 20.36 -55.87 34.14
N VAL A 524 20.94 -54.67 33.97
CA VAL A 524 22.17 -54.47 33.19
C VAL A 524 23.36 -54.85 34.07
N ARG A 525 24.22 -55.76 33.60
CA ARG A 525 25.36 -56.32 34.36
C ARG A 525 26.68 -56.16 33.61
N VAL A 526 27.73 -55.76 34.32
CA VAL A 526 29.12 -55.79 33.85
C VAL A 526 29.99 -56.43 34.92
N ALA A 527 30.73 -57.48 34.58
CA ALA A 527 31.64 -58.18 35.50
C ALA A 527 33.11 -57.81 35.20
N ALA A 528 33.94 -57.66 36.22
CA ALA A 528 35.38 -57.40 36.06
C ALA A 528 36.20 -58.30 37.02
N SER A 529 37.19 -59.00 36.47
CA SER A 529 38.18 -59.77 37.24
C SER A 529 39.15 -58.84 38.02
N PRO A 530 39.87 -59.33 39.03
CA PRO A 530 40.85 -58.52 39.79
C PRO A 530 41.82 -57.76 38.88
N GLY A 531 41.95 -56.45 39.08
CA GLY A 531 42.82 -55.58 38.28
C GLY A 531 42.32 -55.26 36.87
N LYS A 532 41.07 -55.62 36.54
CA LYS A 532 40.44 -55.30 35.25
C LYS A 532 39.37 -54.24 35.39
N THR A 533 39.08 -53.57 34.28
CA THR A 533 37.99 -52.61 34.13
C THR A 533 36.94 -53.14 33.17
N GLY A 534 35.68 -52.81 33.43
CA GLY A 534 34.58 -53.04 32.50
C GLY A 534 33.75 -51.80 32.32
N THR A 535 33.14 -51.62 31.14
CA THR A 535 32.41 -50.39 30.81
C THR A 535 31.00 -50.67 30.31
N MET A 536 30.02 -49.92 30.81
CA MET A 536 28.67 -49.85 30.27
C MET A 536 28.29 -48.42 29.89
N ALA A 537 27.63 -48.24 28.75
CA ALA A 537 27.04 -46.96 28.35
C ALA A 537 25.54 -47.12 28.12
N PHE A 538 24.73 -46.17 28.60
CA PHE A 538 23.27 -46.16 28.46
C PHE A 538 22.68 -44.74 28.55
N VAL A 539 21.43 -44.58 28.10
CA VAL A 539 20.64 -43.36 28.29
C VAL A 539 19.40 -43.69 29.15
N PRO A 540 19.23 -43.07 30.33
CA PRO A 540 18.09 -43.34 31.21
C PRO A 540 16.81 -42.66 30.70
N ALA A 541 15.73 -43.43 30.55
CA ALA A 541 14.44 -42.95 30.04
C ALA A 541 13.43 -42.51 31.12
N SER A 542 13.69 -42.79 32.41
CA SER A 542 12.78 -42.49 33.52
C SER A 542 13.54 -42.05 34.78
N ALA A 543 12.97 -41.07 35.49
CA ALA A 543 13.50 -40.61 36.78
C ALA A 543 13.26 -41.67 37.88
N GLY A 544 14.18 -41.76 38.85
CA GLY A 544 14.13 -42.75 39.93
C GLY A 544 15.49 -42.99 40.58
N VAL A 545 15.51 -43.71 41.69
CA VAL A 545 16.73 -44.19 42.35
C VAL A 545 16.93 -45.66 41.98
N TYR A 546 18.00 -45.96 41.28
CA TYR A 546 18.33 -47.31 40.81
C TYR A 546 19.50 -47.87 41.64
N PRO A 547 19.29 -48.95 42.40
CA PRO A 547 20.36 -49.55 43.18
C PRO A 547 21.34 -50.30 42.26
N LEU A 548 22.62 -50.06 42.50
CA LEU A 548 23.76 -50.75 41.91
C LEU A 548 24.30 -51.74 42.93
N ILE A 549 24.29 -53.03 42.63
CA ILE A 549 24.71 -54.08 43.56
C ILE A 549 25.72 -55.04 42.91
N CYS A 550 26.53 -55.67 43.75
CA CYS A 550 27.25 -56.89 43.38
C CYS A 550 26.33 -58.10 43.58
N THR A 551 26.17 -58.94 42.56
CA THR A 551 25.35 -60.18 42.63
C THR A 551 26.18 -61.43 42.91
N GLU A 552 27.52 -61.33 42.94
CA GLU A 552 28.39 -62.41 43.42
C GLU A 552 28.06 -62.83 44.86
N ALA A 553 28.04 -64.14 45.10
CA ALA A 553 27.56 -64.73 46.35
C ALA A 553 28.32 -64.21 47.59
N GLY A 554 27.57 -63.78 48.62
CA GLY A 554 28.12 -63.27 49.89
C GLY A 554 28.62 -61.81 49.87
N GLN A 555 28.71 -61.16 48.70
CA GLN A 555 29.25 -59.79 48.59
C GLN A 555 28.19 -58.69 48.78
N LYS A 556 26.91 -58.99 48.50
CA LYS A 556 25.79 -58.08 48.77
C LYS A 556 25.60 -57.84 50.27
N GLU A 557 25.80 -58.87 51.09
CA GLU A 557 25.71 -58.82 52.56
C GLU A 557 26.94 -58.11 53.19
N ALA A 558 28.04 -58.00 52.43
CA ALA A 558 29.28 -57.34 52.84
C ALA A 558 29.29 -55.81 52.60
N GLY A 559 28.22 -55.22 52.04
CA GLY A 559 28.08 -53.76 51.90
C GLY A 559 28.28 -53.18 50.50
N MET A 560 28.49 -54.00 49.46
CA MET A 560 28.68 -53.51 48.08
C MET A 560 27.38 -53.06 47.40
N VAL A 561 26.93 -51.87 47.80
CA VAL A 561 25.76 -51.18 47.24
C VAL A 561 26.13 -49.75 46.90
N ALA A 562 25.71 -49.29 45.73
CA ALA A 562 25.69 -47.87 45.35
C ALA A 562 24.30 -47.49 44.82
N ALA A 563 24.02 -46.19 44.73
CA ALA A 563 22.76 -45.69 44.21
C ALA A 563 22.99 -44.74 43.02
N LEU A 564 22.30 -44.99 41.91
CA LEU A 564 22.21 -44.07 40.78
C LEU A 564 20.87 -43.32 40.84
N THR A 565 20.92 -42.04 41.19
CA THR A 565 19.74 -41.17 41.22
C THR A 565 19.58 -40.48 39.87
N VAL A 566 18.54 -40.86 39.12
CA VAL A 566 18.14 -40.18 37.88
C VAL A 566 17.08 -39.15 38.22
N VAL A 567 17.39 -37.88 38.01
CA VAL A 567 16.43 -36.77 38.21
C VAL A 567 15.75 -36.41 36.90
N ALA A 568 14.48 -36.03 36.96
CA ALA A 568 13.81 -35.37 35.84
C ALA A 568 14.51 -34.02 35.54
N GLN A 569 14.49 -33.60 34.28
CA GLN A 569 15.00 -32.27 33.89
C GLN A 569 14.24 -31.15 34.58
#